data_AF-A0A9D1Y254-F1
#
_entry.id   AF-A0A9D1Y254-F1
#
_cell.length_a   1.000
_cell.length_b   1.000
_cell.length_c   1.000
_cell.angle_alpha   90.00
_cell.angle_beta   90.00
_cell.angle_gamma   90.00
#
_symmetry.space_group_name_H-M   'P 1'
#
loop_
_entity.id
_entity.type
_entity.pdbx_description
1 polymer ?
#
loop_
_entity_poly.entity_id
_entity_poly.type
_entity_poly.pdbx_seq_one_letter_code
_entity_poly.pdbx_strand_id
1 'polypeptide(L)'
;MAEQTVSPMMQQYFKIKRQHPNEILFYRVGDFYEMFYDDALTASRELELTLTGKNCGKEERAPMCGVPYHSYETYVARLIAKGYKVAICEQVEDPALAKGLVKRDIIRVVTPGTVIESSMLADDKNNYLCSVYCRRRRGRWQAGVCFADIS
;
A
#
# COMPACT_ATOMS: atom_id res chain seq x y z
N MET A 1 -11.51 23.65 6.95
CA MET A 1 -10.19 23.50 7.63
C MET A 1 -9.14 23.86 6.62
N ALA A 2 -8.24 24.80 6.94
CA ALA A 2 -7.36 25.47 6.00
C ALA A 2 -6.50 24.49 5.19
N GLU A 3 -6.51 24.64 3.85
CA GLU A 3 -5.53 24.04 2.94
C GLU A 3 -4.15 24.65 3.19
N GLN A 4 -3.48 24.24 4.27
CA GLN A 4 -2.11 24.69 4.57
C GLN A 4 -1.08 23.84 3.82
N THR A 5 -0.48 24.45 2.79
CA THR A 5 0.92 24.37 2.28
C THR A 5 1.76 23.13 2.61
N VAL A 6 1.27 21.92 2.35
CA VAL A 6 2.15 20.76 2.23
C VAL A 6 2.85 20.76 0.87
N SER A 7 4.07 20.21 0.81
CA SER A 7 4.87 20.17 -0.42
C SER A 7 4.08 19.54 -1.59
N PRO A 8 4.38 19.91 -2.86
CA PRO A 8 3.68 19.34 -4.02
C PRO A 8 3.68 17.80 -4.03
N MET A 9 4.78 17.19 -3.60
CA MET A 9 4.89 15.73 -3.46
C MET A 9 3.91 15.17 -2.43
N MET A 10 3.73 15.83 -1.29
CA MET A 10 2.77 15.40 -0.28
C MET A 10 1.32 15.59 -0.71
N GLN A 11 1.02 16.63 -1.51
CA GLN A 11 -0.31 16.78 -2.10
C GLN A 11 -0.64 15.59 -3.01
N GLN A 12 0.32 15.16 -3.84
CA GLN A 12 0.19 13.97 -4.68
C GLN A 12 0.04 12.70 -3.83
N TYR A 13 0.86 12.52 -2.79
CA TYR A 13 0.74 11.41 -1.84
C TYR A 13 -0.66 11.32 -1.22
N PHE A 14 -1.19 12.41 -0.65
CA PHE A 14 -2.51 12.40 -0.03
C PHE A 14 -3.64 12.14 -1.03
N LYS A 15 -3.50 12.61 -2.27
CA LYS A 15 -4.47 12.31 -3.32
C LYS A 15 -4.56 10.81 -3.59
N ILE A 16 -3.41 10.14 -3.70
CA ILE A 16 -3.34 8.69 -3.92
C ILE A 16 -3.80 7.92 -2.68
N LYS A 17 -3.34 8.32 -1.48
CA LYS A 17 -3.75 7.69 -0.21
C LYS A 17 -5.26 7.76 0.04
N ARG A 18 -5.96 8.82 -0.39
CA ARG A 18 -7.43 8.89 -0.30
C ARG A 18 -8.15 7.86 -1.16
N GLN A 19 -7.54 7.41 -2.25
CA GLN A 19 -8.08 6.34 -3.08
C GLN A 19 -7.78 4.95 -2.48
N HIS A 20 -6.76 4.86 -1.63
CA HIS A 20 -6.28 3.66 -0.97
C HIS A 20 -6.22 3.82 0.57
N PRO A 21 -7.36 4.09 1.24
CA PRO A 21 -7.37 4.41 2.67
C PRO A 21 -7.04 3.20 3.56
N ASN A 22 -7.22 1.97 3.05
CA ASN A 22 -7.09 0.74 3.83
C ASN A 22 -5.80 -0.05 3.51
N GLU A 23 -4.99 0.47 2.60
CA GLU A 23 -3.74 -0.13 2.17
C GLU A 23 -2.57 0.70 2.70
N ILE A 24 -1.50 0.04 3.15
CA ILE A 24 -0.23 0.70 3.41
C ILE A 24 0.34 1.15 2.06
N LEU A 25 0.56 2.45 1.89
CA LEU A 25 1.00 3.03 0.62
C LEU A 25 2.52 3.06 0.56
N PHE A 26 3.11 2.14 -0.22
CA PHE A 26 4.52 2.17 -0.59
C PHE A 26 4.70 3.20 -1.70
N TYR A 27 5.16 4.39 -1.32
CA TYR A 27 5.27 5.54 -2.23
C TYR A 27 6.68 5.70 -2.77
N ARG A 28 6.88 5.52 -4.08
CA ARG A 28 8.21 5.59 -4.70
C ARG A 28 8.81 6.99 -4.61
N VAL A 29 9.94 7.10 -3.92
CA VAL A 29 10.76 8.32 -3.84
C VAL A 29 12.23 7.98 -4.04
N GLY A 30 12.78 8.35 -5.20
CA GLY A 30 14.17 8.03 -5.53
C GLY A 30 14.37 6.51 -5.55
N ASP A 31 15.32 5.99 -4.77
CA ASP A 31 15.60 4.55 -4.63
C ASP A 31 14.88 3.86 -3.46
N PHE A 32 13.88 4.51 -2.85
CA PHE A 32 13.11 3.94 -1.76
C PHE A 32 11.61 3.89 -2.08
N TYR A 33 10.91 2.95 -1.44
CA TYR A 33 9.50 3.14 -1.14
C TYR A 33 9.40 3.71 0.26
N GLU A 34 8.80 4.89 0.37
CA GLU A 34 8.57 5.59 1.63
C GLU A 34 7.09 5.46 2.01
N MET A 35 6.83 5.28 3.30
CA MET A 35 5.51 5.34 3.91
C MET A 35 5.47 6.54 4.85
N PHE A 36 4.31 7.19 4.99
CA PHE A 36 4.15 8.40 5.79
C PHE A 36 3.01 8.28 6.81
N TYR A 37 3.10 9.07 7.89
CA TYR A 37 2.07 9.16 8.93
C TYR A 37 1.70 7.77 9.50
N ASP A 38 0.41 7.41 9.53
CA ASP A 38 -0.07 6.16 10.10
C ASP A 38 0.49 4.92 9.40
N ASP A 39 0.73 5.01 8.09
CA ASP A 39 1.37 3.93 7.33
C ASP A 39 2.82 3.75 7.80
N ALA A 40 3.53 4.84 8.07
CA ALA A 40 4.90 4.79 8.60
C ALA A 40 4.94 4.20 10.00
N LEU A 41 4.02 4.62 10.88
CA LEU A 41 3.93 4.11 12.25
C LEU A 41 3.64 2.61 12.27
N THR A 42 2.68 2.17 11.44
CA THR A 42 2.30 0.77 11.32
C THR A 42 3.46 -0.04 10.76
N ALA A 43 4.00 0.36 9.60
CA ALA A 43 5.06 -0.40 8.95
C ALA A 43 6.35 -0.41 9.77
N SER A 44 6.73 0.70 10.41
CA SER A 44 7.89 0.74 11.30
C SER A 44 7.79 -0.29 12.42
N ARG A 45 6.63 -0.39 13.08
CA ARG A 45 6.39 -1.39 14.12
C ARG A 45 6.39 -2.81 13.57
N GLU A 46 5.65 -3.06 12.50
CA GLU A 46 5.45 -4.42 11.99
C GLU A 46 6.68 -5.00 11.29
N LEU A 47 7.49 -4.15 10.68
CA LEU A 47 8.68 -4.51 9.91
C LEU A 47 9.99 -4.24 10.65
N GLU A 48 9.91 -3.62 11.83
CA GLU A 48 11.05 -3.20 12.65
C GLU A 48 11.96 -2.20 11.91
N LEU A 49 11.34 -1.28 11.16
CA LEU A 49 12.06 -0.23 10.44
C LEU A 49 12.27 0.99 11.34
N THR A 50 13.40 1.67 11.16
CA THR A 50 13.64 2.94 11.83
C THR A 50 12.60 3.99 11.42
N LEU A 51 11.83 4.48 12.38
CA LEU A 51 10.94 5.62 12.17
C LEU A 51 11.74 6.92 12.22
N THR A 52 11.55 7.75 11.20
CA THR A 52 12.19 9.06 11.05
C THR A 52 11.14 10.14 10.79
N GLY A 53 11.57 11.38 10.59
CA GLY A 53 10.68 12.47 10.17
C GLY A 53 11.13 13.08 8.85
N LYS A 54 10.20 13.36 7.92
CA LYS A 54 10.48 14.10 6.68
C LYS A 54 9.93 15.53 6.76
N ASN A 55 10.72 16.50 6.30
CA ASN A 55 10.21 17.86 6.18
C ASN A 55 9.32 17.95 4.94
N CYS A 56 8.05 18.28 5.17
CA CYS A 56 7.00 18.24 4.17
C CYS A 56 6.32 19.60 3.95
N GLY A 57 6.97 20.70 4.35
CA GLY A 57 6.44 22.07 4.26
C GLY A 57 5.61 22.51 5.47
N LYS A 58 5.54 21.67 6.52
CA LYS A 58 4.99 22.02 7.84
C LYS A 58 6.10 22.20 8.86
N GLU A 59 5.82 22.91 9.96
CA GLU A 59 6.75 23.03 11.10
C GLU A 59 7.07 21.64 11.69
N GLU A 60 6.07 20.77 11.77
CA GLU A 60 6.24 19.39 12.24
C GLU A 60 6.68 18.45 11.11
N ARG A 61 7.69 17.62 11.38
CA ARG A 61 8.18 16.62 10.43
C ARG A 61 7.17 15.46 10.36
N ALA A 62 6.77 15.09 9.15
CA ALA A 62 5.87 13.96 8.95
C ALA A 62 6.59 12.65 9.32
N PRO A 63 5.99 11.78 10.16
CA PRO A 63 6.54 10.45 10.43
C PRO A 63 6.77 9.70 9.12
N MET A 64 7.93 9.08 8.97
CA MET A 64 8.34 8.41 7.74
C MET A 64 9.25 7.21 8.04
N CYS A 65 9.01 6.11 7.34
CA CYS A 65 9.98 5.02 7.22
C CYS A 65 10.01 4.57 5.75
N GLY A 66 11.03 3.81 5.36
CA GLY A 66 11.13 3.35 3.99
C GLY A 66 11.98 2.10 3.85
N VAL A 67 11.84 1.47 2.68
CA VAL A 67 12.56 0.26 2.30
C VAL A 67 13.22 0.46 0.93
N PRO A 68 14.37 -0.18 0.66
CA PRO A 68 15.00 -0.12 -0.65
C PRO A 68 14.10 -0.77 -1.70
N TYR A 69 13.97 -0.13 -2.86
CA TYR A 69 13.02 -0.61 -3.87
C TYR A 69 13.41 -1.90 -4.55
N HIS A 70 14.70 -2.21 -4.59
CA HIS A 70 15.18 -3.47 -5.15
C HIS A 70 14.80 -4.68 -4.28
N SER A 71 14.44 -4.45 -3.01
CA SER A 71 14.17 -5.51 -2.04
C SER A 71 12.81 -5.36 -1.34
N TYR A 72 11.94 -4.47 -1.83
CA TYR A 72 10.66 -4.15 -1.22
C TYR A 72 9.72 -5.37 -1.09
N GLU A 73 9.79 -6.31 -2.03
CA GLU A 73 8.92 -7.50 -2.06
C GLU A 73 8.98 -8.30 -0.76
N THR A 74 10.18 -8.44 -0.17
CA THR A 74 10.35 -9.15 1.11
C THR A 74 9.61 -8.46 2.27
N TYR A 75 9.54 -7.12 2.25
CA TYR A 75 8.81 -6.34 3.25
C TYR A 75 7.31 -6.39 3.00
N VAL A 76 6.90 -6.35 1.74
CA VAL A 76 5.51 -6.56 1.34
C VAL A 76 5.04 -7.93 1.82
N ALA A 77 5.78 -9.00 1.55
CA ALA A 77 5.47 -10.37 1.97
C ALA A 77 5.20 -10.45 3.48
N ARG A 78 6.06 -9.84 4.31
CA ARG A 78 5.90 -9.78 5.77
C ARG A 78 4.62 -9.05 6.18
N LEU A 79 4.27 -7.95 5.53
CA LEU A 79 3.02 -7.22 5.78
C LEU A 79 1.79 -8.05 5.37
N ILE A 80 1.83 -8.70 4.21
CA ILE A 80 0.76 -9.56 3.73
C ILE A 80 0.51 -10.74 4.67
N ALA A 81 1.58 -11.39 5.14
CA ALA A 81 1.50 -12.49 6.10
C ALA A 81 0.85 -12.08 7.44
N LYS A 82 0.94 -10.79 7.80
CA LYS A 82 0.27 -10.20 8.96
C LYS A 82 -1.17 -9.72 8.67
N GLY A 83 -1.66 -9.90 7.44
CA GLY A 83 -3.02 -9.54 7.02
C GLY A 83 -3.18 -8.11 6.51
N TYR A 84 -2.09 -7.35 6.36
CA TYR A 84 -2.15 -6.01 5.76
C TYR A 84 -2.32 -6.10 4.24
N LYS A 85 -2.82 -5.01 3.66
CA LYS A 85 -2.83 -4.79 2.21
C LYS A 85 -1.82 -3.70 1.88
N VAL A 86 -1.14 -3.82 0.74
CA VAL A 86 -0.10 -2.87 0.34
C VAL A 86 -0.39 -2.35 -1.06
N ALA A 87 -0.40 -1.03 -1.22
CA ALA A 87 -0.52 -0.37 -2.53
C ALA A 87 0.88 0.09 -2.97
N ILE A 88 1.31 -0.34 -4.15
CA ILE A 88 2.60 0.02 -4.74
C ILE A 88 2.39 1.20 -5.69
N CYS A 89 2.87 2.36 -5.27
CA CYS A 89 2.81 3.59 -6.05
C CYS A 89 4.16 3.83 -6.71
N GLU A 90 4.20 3.77 -8.03
CA GLU A 90 5.42 3.90 -8.81
C GLU A 90 5.52 5.23 -9.56
N GLN A 91 6.74 5.58 -9.98
CA GLN A 91 6.99 6.65 -10.95
C GLN A 91 6.66 6.13 -12.35
N VAL A 92 5.62 6.69 -12.96
CA VAL A 92 5.12 6.23 -14.29
C VAL A 92 5.74 7.01 -15.46
N GLU A 93 6.62 7.96 -15.16
CA GLU A 93 7.39 8.69 -16.14
C GLU A 93 8.86 8.72 -15.73
N ASP A 94 9.75 8.84 -16.72
CA ASP A 94 11.19 8.95 -16.47
C ASP A 94 11.49 10.27 -15.74
N PRO A 95 12.08 10.23 -14.52
CA PRO A 95 12.45 11.42 -13.77
C PRO A 95 13.36 12.39 -14.54
N ALA A 96 14.19 11.88 -15.46
CA ALA A 96 15.09 12.71 -16.27
C ALA A 96 14.35 13.51 -17.35
N LEU A 97 13.18 13.04 -17.77
CA LEU A 97 12.34 13.68 -18.80
C LEU A 97 11.21 14.52 -18.19
N ALA A 98 10.94 14.35 -16.89
CA ALA A 98 9.85 15.02 -16.19
C ALA A 98 10.11 16.53 -16.04
N LYS A 99 9.17 17.35 -16.52
CA LYS A 99 9.14 18.79 -16.23
C LYS A 99 8.33 19.04 -14.96
N GLY A 100 8.99 19.07 -13.81
CA GLY A 100 8.36 19.35 -12.51
C GLY A 100 8.18 18.11 -11.64
N LEU A 101 7.02 17.95 -11.02
CA LEU A 101 6.75 16.83 -10.11
C LEU A 101 6.51 15.55 -10.90
N VAL A 102 7.38 14.55 -10.70
CA VAL A 102 7.25 13.22 -11.32
C VAL A 102 5.86 12.63 -11.08
N LYS A 103 5.18 12.23 -12.15
CA LYS A 103 3.89 11.57 -12.12
C LYS A 103 4.03 10.21 -11.45
N ARG A 104 3.11 9.92 -10.55
CA ARG A 104 3.02 8.66 -9.83
C ARG A 104 1.63 8.07 -9.90
N ASP A 105 1.56 6.76 -9.97
CA ASP A 105 0.31 6.02 -9.99
C ASP A 105 0.44 4.67 -9.29
N ILE A 106 -0.68 4.10 -8.89
CA ILE A 106 -0.72 2.74 -8.35
C ILE A 106 -0.57 1.76 -9.50
N ILE A 107 0.52 1.01 -9.50
CA ILE A 107 0.73 -0.06 -10.48
C ILE A 107 0.17 -1.40 -9.99
N ARG A 108 0.03 -1.54 -8.67
CA ARG A 108 -0.37 -2.80 -8.05
C ARG A 108 -0.92 -2.61 -6.64
N VAL A 109 -1.95 -3.39 -6.30
CA VAL A 109 -2.39 -3.59 -4.92
C VAL A 109 -2.19 -5.06 -4.57
N VAL A 110 -1.39 -5.31 -3.52
CA VAL A 110 -1.11 -6.65 -3.00
C VAL A 110 -2.00 -6.88 -1.80
N THR A 111 -2.75 -7.98 -1.81
CA THR A 111 -3.63 -8.39 -0.71
C THR A 111 -3.40 -9.86 -0.39
N PRO A 112 -3.70 -10.34 0.83
CA PRO A 112 -3.47 -11.73 1.22
C PRO A 112 -4.05 -12.76 0.24
N GLY A 113 -5.26 -12.53 -0.28
CA GLY A 113 -5.91 -13.45 -1.22
C GLY A 113 -5.61 -13.19 -2.70
N THR A 114 -4.71 -12.25 -3.02
CA THR A 114 -4.37 -11.90 -4.41
C THR A 114 -2.86 -11.91 -4.68
N VAL A 115 -2.12 -12.68 -3.90
CA VAL A 115 -0.69 -12.92 -4.10
C VAL A 115 -0.49 -14.02 -5.13
N ILE A 116 0.47 -13.83 -6.03
CA ILE A 116 0.85 -14.81 -7.07
C ILE A 116 2.34 -15.19 -7.00
N GLU A 117 3.14 -14.43 -6.24
CA GLU A 117 4.56 -14.68 -6.09
C GLU A 117 4.80 -15.92 -5.25
N SER A 118 5.55 -16.87 -5.77
CA SER A 118 5.96 -18.07 -5.02
C SER A 118 6.71 -17.71 -3.73
N SER A 119 7.43 -16.59 -3.70
CA SER A 119 8.11 -16.11 -2.48
C SER A 119 7.18 -15.69 -1.35
N MET A 120 5.89 -15.49 -1.65
CA MET A 120 4.86 -15.04 -0.72
C MET A 120 3.76 -16.09 -0.50
N LEU A 121 3.82 -17.22 -1.21
CA LEU A 121 2.89 -18.34 -1.09
C LEU A 121 3.56 -19.50 -0.34
N ALA A 122 2.75 -20.32 0.33
CA ALA A 122 3.23 -21.55 0.94
C ALA A 122 3.06 -22.70 -0.06
N ASP A 123 4.14 -23.43 -0.35
CA ASP A 123 4.14 -24.51 -1.36
C ASP A 123 3.19 -25.67 -1.02
N ASP A 124 2.78 -25.79 0.24
CA ASP A 124 1.90 -26.85 0.74
C ASP A 124 0.44 -26.43 0.89
N LYS A 125 0.06 -25.19 0.49
CA LYS A 125 -1.28 -24.64 0.72
C LYS A 125 -1.80 -23.80 -0.44
N ASN A 126 -3.08 -23.99 -0.75
CA ASN A 126 -3.83 -23.13 -1.68
C ASN A 126 -4.12 -21.76 -1.04
N ASN A 127 -4.17 -20.72 -1.87
CA ASN A 127 -4.45 -19.35 -1.44
C ASN A 127 -5.75 -18.83 -2.04
N TYR A 128 -6.87 -19.09 -1.36
CA TYR A 128 -8.19 -18.75 -1.87
C TYR A 128 -8.64 -17.32 -1.54
N LEU A 129 -9.16 -16.63 -2.54
CA LEU A 129 -10.08 -15.51 -2.36
C LEU A 129 -11.51 -16.04 -2.19
N CYS A 130 -12.21 -15.59 -1.16
CA CYS A 130 -13.61 -15.93 -0.92
C CYS A 130 -14.50 -14.69 -0.98
N SER A 131 -15.64 -14.81 -1.64
CA SER A 131 -16.72 -13.81 -1.62
C SER A 131 -18.02 -14.45 -1.17
N VAL A 132 -18.71 -13.78 -0.23
CA VAL A 132 -20.01 -14.20 0.30
C VAL A 132 -21.03 -13.12 -0.01
N TYR A 133 -22.09 -13.47 -0.71
CA TYR A 133 -23.21 -12.59 -0.99
C TYR A 133 -24.45 -13.04 -0.22
N CYS A 134 -24.88 -12.23 0.75
CA CYS A 134 -26.07 -12.49 1.56
C CYS A 134 -27.25 -11.63 1.11
N ARG A 135 -28.41 -12.26 0.86
CA ARG A 135 -29.64 -11.57 0.50
C ARG A 135 -30.83 -12.10 1.29
N ARG A 136 -31.70 -11.21 1.75
CA ARG A 136 -32.97 -11.57 2.38
C ARG A 136 -34.06 -11.72 1.32
N ARG A 137 -34.74 -12.88 1.29
CA ARG A 137 -35.85 -13.16 0.38
C ARG A 137 -36.98 -13.86 1.13
N ARG A 138 -38.20 -13.29 1.06
CA ARG A 138 -39.41 -13.81 1.74
C ARG A 138 -39.18 -14.11 3.24
N GLY A 139 -38.54 -13.17 3.94
CA GLY A 139 -38.27 -13.29 5.38
C GLY A 139 -37.07 -14.17 5.76
N ARG A 140 -36.49 -14.96 4.84
CA ARG A 140 -35.33 -15.83 5.08
C ARG A 140 -34.04 -15.25 4.51
N TRP A 141 -32.90 -15.53 5.15
CA TRP A 141 -31.57 -15.22 4.60
C TRP A 141 -31.14 -16.32 3.63
N GLN A 142 -30.55 -15.91 2.50
CA GLN A 142 -29.91 -16.77 1.51
C GLN A 142 -28.48 -16.26 1.31
N ALA A 143 -27.53 -17.18 1.14
CA ALA A 143 -26.14 -16.84 0.87
C ALA A 143 -25.63 -17.58 -0.36
N GLY A 144 -24.92 -16.89 -1.23
CA GLY A 144 -24.07 -17.47 -2.27
C GLY A 144 -22.61 -17.29 -1.89
N VAL A 145 -21.79 -18.31 -2.14
CA VAL A 145 -20.35 -18.27 -1.86
C VAL A 145 -19.59 -18.58 -3.14
N CYS A 146 -18.52 -17.85 -3.39
CA CYS A 146 -17.59 -18.08 -4.50
C CYS A 146 -16.16 -18.12 -3.95
N PHE A 147 -15.39 -19.10 -4.40
CA PHE A 147 -13.96 -19.23 -4.09
C PHE A 147 -13.17 -19.19 -5.40
N ALA A 148 -12.03 -18.52 -5.39
CA ALA A 148 -11.08 -18.50 -6.50
C ALA A 148 -9.66 -18.64 -5.95
N ASP A 149 -8.88 -19.56 -6.50
CA ASP A 149 -7.43 -19.54 -6.39
C ASP A 149 -6.90 -18.84 -7.64
N ILE A 150 -6.01 -17.86 -7.45
CA ILE A 150 -5.48 -17.06 -8.56
C ILE A 150 -4.03 -17.41 -8.92
N SER A 151 -3.41 -18.31 -8.15
CA SER A 151 -2.01 -18.73 -8.31
C SER A 151 -1.83 -19.90 -9.26
#